data_AF-A0A0C9N781-F1
#
_entry.id   AF-A0A0C9N781-F1
#
_cell.length_a   1.000
_cell.length_b   1.000
_cell.length_c   1.000
_cell.angle_alpha   90.00
_cell.angle_beta   90.00
_cell.angle_gamma   90.00
#
_symmetry.space_group_name_H-M   'P 1'
#
loop_
_entity.id
_entity.type
_entity.pdbx_description
1 polymer ?
#
loop_
_entity_poly.entity_id
_entity_poly.type
_entity_poly.pdbx_seq_one_letter_code
_entity_poly.pdbx_strand_id
1 'polypeptide(L)'
;MYRGAMLAMGLCTAMPVAAEETGQDDIGRLTRLVEQQQAQIARLEARLAAVEGQAAAPPPPALPANSARLTVAPRRDPLPLGQALPSESHPPSLEARLARIEQARKDEVHVDWSKGTPEFTSADGKFSFRPRGRILVDWAGTTGSALPVRNIVATQARSLRIGFEGAIGKHLSYLLEGDFADNDPAIKSAYVAWTTRFMGQQAEFALGNRLNDRGLDGSSGTISVPFMERNFVGQGIIPVRGFFGLGAAARVYGDGWHVGVQVSGDDISNPGTQSDGLTIAARAHWNPVKTADWLVHLGVWGFNESIAADASRPTRSIAVGGFFNDNLRIAAGSFPNAASGDGYGFELGTLHKQFWAYAEYGARTLRNVAGASTKQTAWAVQGGWFLTGETPPYLTRGGVWSRPRVLRPFTSGGSGAVELATRYEELDYSDNPTAGRGTALTLGVNWYLNNFVRLQLNAIDWSVANPVAGRPVPDHGQTLLGRAQIAF
;
A
#
# COMPACT_ATOMS: atom_id res chain seq x y z
N MET A 1 26.50 13.13 -30.39
CA MET A 1 27.91 13.09 -29.94
C MET A 1 28.04 14.06 -28.77
N TYR A 2 27.86 13.59 -27.54
CA TYR A 2 28.91 13.18 -26.58
C TYR A 2 29.59 14.35 -25.83
N ARG A 3 29.24 14.41 -24.53
CA ARG A 3 30.12 14.52 -23.32
C ARG A 3 30.33 15.86 -22.60
N GLY A 4 30.29 15.73 -21.26
CA GLY A 4 30.85 16.59 -20.21
C GLY A 4 29.75 17.10 -19.26
N ALA A 5 29.34 16.49 -18.15
CA ALA A 5 29.99 15.75 -17.06
C ALA A 5 30.94 16.56 -16.16
N MET A 6 30.48 16.76 -14.91
CA MET A 6 31.17 17.03 -13.64
C MET A 6 31.90 18.37 -13.43
N LEU A 7 31.58 19.08 -12.33
CA LEU A 7 32.28 18.91 -11.03
C LEU A 7 31.55 19.74 -9.94
N ALA A 8 31.22 19.09 -8.82
CA ALA A 8 30.77 19.73 -7.59
C ALA A 8 31.87 19.59 -6.53
N MET A 9 32.37 20.72 -6.05
CA MET A 9 33.10 20.93 -4.79
C MET A 9 32.56 22.28 -4.29
N GLY A 10 32.18 22.52 -3.05
CA GLY A 10 32.58 21.97 -1.76
C GLY A 10 32.65 23.19 -0.85
N LEU A 11 31.81 23.29 0.17
CA LEU A 11 31.92 24.33 1.20
C LEU A 11 31.34 23.83 2.51
N CYS A 12 32.23 23.35 3.37
CA CYS A 12 32.03 23.22 4.80
C CYS A 12 32.18 24.60 5.43
N THR A 13 31.20 25.06 6.22
CA THR A 13 31.37 26.19 7.13
C THR A 13 31.20 25.73 8.57
N ALA A 14 32.21 26.06 9.37
CA ALA A 14 32.37 25.75 10.78
C ALA A 14 31.32 26.44 11.67
N MET A 15 30.93 25.77 12.76
CA MET A 15 30.19 26.35 13.89
C MET A 15 31.15 26.70 15.02
N PRO A 16 30.91 27.78 15.80
CA PRO A 16 31.65 28.03 17.03
C PRO A 16 31.05 27.22 18.18
N VAL A 17 31.96 26.68 18.99
CA VAL A 17 31.70 26.00 20.26
C VAL A 17 31.73 27.03 21.39
N ALA A 18 30.77 26.94 22.31
CA ALA A 18 30.91 27.40 23.68
C ALA A 18 30.47 26.26 24.62
N ALA A 19 31.40 25.83 25.48
CA ALA A 19 31.27 24.83 26.54
C ALA A 19 30.47 25.41 27.73
N GLU A 20 30.12 24.73 28.84
CA GLU A 20 30.80 23.76 29.72
C GLU A 20 29.75 23.50 30.84
N GLU A 21 29.40 22.31 31.33
CA GLU A 21 30.11 21.58 32.39
C GLU A 21 29.64 20.10 32.52
N THR A 22 28.72 19.60 31.68
CA THR A 22 28.20 18.20 31.75
C THR A 22 28.86 17.23 30.77
N GLY A 23 29.70 17.71 29.85
CA GLY A 23 30.20 16.92 28.70
C GLY A 23 31.34 15.93 28.99
N GLN A 24 32.11 16.11 30.05
CA GLN A 24 33.27 15.23 30.32
C GLN A 24 32.88 13.84 30.84
N ASP A 25 31.84 13.76 31.67
CA ASP A 25 31.30 12.47 32.14
C ASP A 25 30.58 11.71 31.03
N ASP A 26 29.88 12.42 30.13
CA ASP A 26 29.20 11.82 28.98
C ASP A 26 30.17 11.31 27.92
N ILE A 27 31.27 12.03 27.64
CA ILE A 27 32.33 11.53 26.73
C ILE A 27 33.01 10.30 27.33
N GLY A 28 33.34 10.30 28.63
CA GLY A 28 33.93 9.14 29.30
C GLY A 28 32.99 7.92 29.35
N ARG A 29 31.67 8.15 29.40
CA ARG A 29 30.65 7.09 29.31
C ARG A 29 30.50 6.57 27.88
N LEU A 30 30.46 7.45 26.88
CA LEU A 30 30.37 7.09 25.46
C LEU A 30 31.60 6.31 25.00
N THR A 31 32.81 6.72 25.39
CA THR A 31 34.05 6.00 25.06
C THR A 31 34.02 4.58 25.62
N ARG A 32 33.61 4.40 26.88
CA ARG A 32 33.45 3.06 27.48
C ARG A 32 32.38 2.21 26.79
N LEU A 33 31.30 2.84 26.34
CA LEU A 33 30.23 2.15 25.61
C LEU A 33 30.71 1.68 24.23
N VAL A 34 31.50 2.51 23.54
CA VAL A 34 32.11 2.19 22.24
C VAL A 34 33.14 1.07 22.38
N GLU A 35 33.99 1.11 23.41
CA GLU A 35 34.95 0.04 23.70
C GLU A 35 34.24 -1.30 24.02
N GLN A 36 33.15 -1.26 24.80
CA GLN A 36 32.33 -2.44 25.06
C GLN A 36 31.66 -2.98 23.79
N GLN A 37 31.15 -2.11 22.92
CA GLN A 37 30.56 -2.52 21.64
C GLN A 37 31.61 -3.15 20.71
N GLN A 38 32.82 -2.56 20.62
CA GLN A 38 33.90 -3.13 19.80
C GLN A 38 34.32 -4.52 20.31
N ALA A 39 34.43 -4.71 21.62
CA ALA A 39 34.73 -6.02 22.20
C ALA A 39 33.61 -7.05 21.93
N GLN A 40 32.35 -6.62 21.92
CA GLN A 40 31.21 -7.47 21.61
C GLN A 40 31.19 -7.86 20.12
N ILE A 41 31.47 -6.91 19.22
CA ILE A 41 31.58 -7.15 17.78
C ILE A 41 32.70 -8.15 17.49
N ALA A 42 33.89 -7.97 18.07
CA ALA A 42 35.01 -8.89 17.89
C ALA A 42 34.68 -10.32 18.36
N ARG A 43 33.92 -10.48 19.45
CA ARG A 43 33.43 -11.79 19.91
C ARG A 43 32.41 -12.41 18.97
N LEU A 44 31.54 -11.60 18.37
CA LEU A 44 30.55 -12.08 17.40
C LEU A 44 31.21 -12.49 16.09
N GLU A 45 32.19 -11.72 15.61
CA GLU A 45 32.99 -12.06 14.43
C GLU A 45 33.79 -13.35 14.64
N ALA A 46 34.42 -13.53 15.81
CA ALA A 46 35.10 -14.77 16.15
C ALA A 46 34.16 -15.99 16.20
N ARG A 47 32.93 -15.81 16.70
CA ARG A 47 31.90 -16.86 16.69
C ARG A 47 31.41 -17.15 15.27
N LEU A 48 31.25 -16.13 14.44
CA LEU A 48 30.84 -16.29 13.05
C LEU A 48 31.92 -17.05 12.25
N ALA A 49 33.19 -16.68 12.41
CA ALA A 49 34.31 -17.39 11.80
C ALA A 49 34.40 -18.87 12.25
N ALA A 50 34.10 -19.16 13.52
CA ALA A 50 34.05 -20.53 14.02
C ALA A 50 32.88 -21.36 13.44
N VAL A 51 31.73 -20.71 13.18
CA VAL A 51 30.56 -21.35 12.55
C VAL A 51 30.77 -21.54 11.05
N GLU A 52 31.36 -20.55 10.37
CA GLU A 52 31.70 -20.64 8.95
C GLU A 52 32.82 -21.66 8.69
N GLY A 53 33.78 -21.79 9.60
CA GLY A 53 34.81 -22.83 9.56
C GLY A 53 34.27 -24.25 9.75
N GLN A 54 33.11 -24.42 10.40
CA GLN A 54 32.41 -25.70 10.56
C GLN A 54 31.50 -26.05 9.36
N ALA A 55 31.18 -25.09 8.49
CA ALA A 55 30.34 -25.29 7.31
C ALA A 55 31.12 -25.74 6.05
N ALA A 56 32.46 -25.82 6.12
CA ALA A 56 33.30 -26.26 5.02
C ALA A 56 33.56 -27.79 5.07
N ALA A 57 32.53 -28.60 4.86
CA ALA A 57 32.72 -29.98 4.42
C ALA A 57 32.90 -29.99 2.89
N PRO A 58 33.92 -30.67 2.33
CA PRO A 58 34.11 -30.75 0.89
C PRO A 58 32.97 -31.56 0.25
N PRO A 59 32.54 -31.21 -0.98
CA PRO A 59 31.50 -31.97 -1.69
C PRO A 59 32.02 -33.37 -2.05
N PRO A 60 31.14 -34.38 -2.14
CA PRO A 60 31.52 -35.70 -2.64
C PRO A 60 32.02 -35.62 -4.10
N PRO A 61 32.97 -36.49 -4.50
CA PRO A 61 33.55 -36.45 -5.84
C PRO A 61 32.49 -36.72 -6.92
N ALA A 62 32.53 -35.90 -7.96
CA ALA A 62 31.71 -36.07 -9.15
C ALA A 62 32.03 -37.40 -9.86
N LEU A 63 30.98 -38.10 -10.27
CA LEU A 63 31.06 -39.25 -11.17
C LEU A 63 31.78 -38.86 -12.47
N PRO A 64 32.65 -39.71 -13.04
CA PRO A 64 33.40 -39.38 -14.25
C PRO A 64 32.44 -39.17 -15.43
N ALA A 65 32.57 -37.98 -16.05
CA ALA A 65 31.92 -37.66 -17.32
C ALA A 65 32.44 -38.60 -18.41
N ASN A 66 31.58 -39.51 -18.87
CA ASN A 66 31.84 -40.34 -20.02
C ASN A 66 31.81 -39.43 -21.26
N SER A 67 32.99 -38.98 -21.70
CA SER A 67 33.19 -38.33 -22.98
C SER A 67 33.05 -39.36 -24.10
N ALA A 68 31.81 -39.70 -24.43
CA ALA A 68 31.50 -40.40 -25.65
C ALA A 68 31.85 -39.47 -26.82
N ARG A 69 33.01 -39.75 -27.43
CA ARG A 69 33.41 -39.24 -28.74
C ARG A 69 32.22 -39.36 -29.69
N LEU A 70 31.91 -38.26 -30.38
CA LEU A 70 31.14 -38.29 -31.62
C LEU A 70 31.91 -39.18 -32.60
N THR A 71 31.51 -40.45 -32.68
CA THR A 71 31.89 -41.33 -33.77
C THR A 71 31.29 -40.74 -35.04
N VAL A 72 32.18 -40.27 -35.91
CA VAL A 72 31.89 -40.01 -37.32
C VAL A 72 31.18 -41.25 -37.86
N ALA A 73 29.93 -41.08 -38.29
CA ALA A 73 29.21 -42.12 -39.00
C ALA A 73 30.06 -42.57 -40.21
N PRO A 74 30.25 -43.88 -40.44
CA PRO A 74 30.84 -44.33 -41.69
C PRO A 74 29.98 -43.79 -42.83
N ARG A 75 30.63 -43.25 -43.88
CA ARG A 75 29.99 -42.97 -45.17
C ARG A 75 29.23 -44.24 -45.57
N ARG A 76 27.91 -44.20 -45.53
CA ARG A 76 27.09 -45.20 -46.21
C ARG A 76 27.13 -44.84 -47.69
N ASP A 77 27.64 -45.77 -48.48
CA ASP A 77 27.46 -45.75 -49.92
C ASP A 77 25.96 -45.64 -50.25
N PRO A 78 25.58 -44.97 -51.36
CA PRO A 78 24.18 -44.88 -51.76
C PRO A 78 23.63 -46.29 -51.97
N LEU A 79 22.55 -46.61 -51.26
CA LEU A 79 21.76 -47.81 -51.55
C LEU A 79 21.21 -47.70 -52.99
N PRO A 80 21.13 -48.81 -53.75
CA PRO A 80 20.52 -48.81 -55.06
C PRO A 80 19.05 -48.34 -54.95
N LEU A 81 18.62 -47.47 -55.86
CA LEU A 81 17.20 -47.12 -56.02
C LEU A 81 16.40 -48.42 -56.23
N GLY A 82 15.51 -48.77 -55.29
CA GLY A 82 14.56 -49.86 -55.53
C GLY A 82 14.02 -50.67 -54.34
N GLN A 83 14.28 -50.34 -53.08
CA GLN A 83 13.62 -51.01 -51.94
C GLN A 83 12.67 -50.09 -51.17
N ALA A 84 11.44 -50.55 -50.99
CA ALA A 84 10.42 -49.89 -50.20
C ALA A 84 10.83 -49.81 -48.73
N LEU A 85 10.71 -48.62 -48.13
CA LEU A 85 10.85 -48.41 -46.69
C LEU A 85 9.72 -49.15 -45.95
N PRO A 86 9.97 -49.79 -44.79
CA PRO A 86 8.91 -50.21 -43.89
C PRO A 86 8.16 -48.97 -43.42
N SER A 87 6.96 -48.78 -43.95
CA SER A 87 6.04 -47.71 -43.55
C SER A 87 5.41 -48.06 -42.21
N GLU A 88 6.12 -47.94 -41.10
CA GLU A 88 5.50 -47.82 -39.76
C GLU A 88 6.35 -46.94 -38.83
N SER A 89 6.20 -45.63 -38.99
CA SER A 89 6.25 -44.69 -37.86
C SER A 89 5.49 -43.44 -38.25
N HIS A 90 4.15 -43.55 -38.25
CA HIS A 90 3.34 -42.35 -38.23
C HIS A 90 3.79 -41.52 -37.00
N PRO A 91 4.14 -40.23 -37.14
CA PRO A 91 4.26 -39.37 -35.98
C PRO A 91 2.95 -39.49 -35.19
N PRO A 92 2.99 -39.60 -33.84
CA PRO A 92 1.78 -39.75 -33.05
C PRO A 92 0.76 -38.69 -33.47
N SER A 93 -0.50 -39.10 -33.64
CA SER A 93 -1.58 -38.21 -34.05
C SER A 93 -1.60 -36.95 -33.17
N LEU A 94 -2.09 -35.83 -33.70
CA LEU A 94 -2.23 -34.60 -32.92
C LEU A 94 -2.95 -34.88 -31.59
N GLU A 95 -3.96 -35.75 -31.61
CA GLU A 95 -4.69 -36.24 -30.44
C GLU A 95 -3.81 -37.02 -29.47
N ALA A 96 -2.96 -37.94 -29.94
CA ALA A 96 -2.04 -38.68 -29.07
C ALA A 96 -0.95 -37.77 -28.47
N ARG A 97 -0.56 -36.71 -29.18
CA ARG A 97 0.37 -35.68 -28.68
C ARG A 97 -0.32 -34.77 -27.65
N LEU A 98 -1.54 -34.34 -27.92
CA LEU A 98 -2.38 -33.56 -27.00
C LEU A 98 -2.67 -34.37 -25.74
N ALA A 99 -3.07 -35.64 -25.85
CA ALA A 99 -3.32 -36.53 -24.72
C ALA A 99 -2.06 -36.73 -23.87
N ARG A 100 -0.88 -36.90 -24.48
CA ARG A 100 0.39 -36.96 -23.72
C ARG A 100 0.73 -35.63 -23.03
N ILE A 101 0.48 -34.49 -23.68
CA ILE A 101 0.71 -33.17 -23.08
C ILE A 101 -0.29 -32.92 -21.92
N GLU A 102 -1.56 -33.27 -22.10
CA GLU A 102 -2.60 -33.18 -21.07
C GLU A 102 -2.31 -34.11 -19.90
N GLN A 103 -1.82 -35.32 -20.18
CA GLN A 103 -1.46 -36.30 -19.17
C GLN A 103 -0.16 -35.94 -18.44
N ALA A 104 0.81 -35.32 -19.13
CA ALA A 104 2.00 -34.75 -18.50
C ALA A 104 1.67 -33.51 -17.64
N ARG A 105 0.68 -32.70 -18.05
CA ARG A 105 0.23 -31.50 -17.30
C ARG A 105 -0.71 -31.80 -16.13
N LYS A 106 -1.26 -33.00 -16.02
CA LYS A 106 -2.20 -33.39 -14.96
C LYS A 106 -1.60 -33.28 -13.54
N ASP A 107 -0.29 -33.36 -13.43
CA ASP A 107 0.45 -33.28 -12.17
C ASP A 107 1.30 -31.99 -12.05
N GLU A 108 1.24 -31.10 -13.05
CA GLU A 108 2.04 -29.87 -13.07
C GLU A 108 1.33 -28.72 -12.31
N VAL A 109 2.11 -28.00 -11.51
CA VAL A 109 1.68 -26.74 -10.90
C VAL A 109 1.51 -25.70 -12.00
N HIS A 110 0.34 -25.07 -12.07
CA HIS A 110 0.10 -23.97 -13.00
C HIS A 110 0.70 -22.68 -12.44
N VAL A 111 1.45 -21.95 -13.27
CA VAL A 111 2.10 -20.68 -12.89
C VAL A 111 1.60 -19.56 -13.80
N ASP A 112 0.94 -18.56 -13.23
CA ASP A 112 0.47 -17.36 -13.93
C ASP A 112 1.29 -16.13 -13.53
N TRP A 113 1.77 -15.37 -14.51
CA TRP A 113 2.55 -14.13 -14.33
C TRP A 113 1.75 -12.86 -14.63
N SER A 114 0.47 -12.99 -14.99
CA SER A 114 -0.40 -11.88 -15.40
C SER A 114 -0.56 -10.78 -14.34
N LYS A 115 -0.35 -11.12 -13.07
CA LYS A 115 -0.46 -10.23 -11.91
C LYS A 115 0.88 -9.63 -11.45
N GLY A 116 1.95 -9.81 -12.21
CA GLY A 116 3.29 -9.23 -11.92
C GLY A 116 4.17 -10.08 -11.00
N THR A 117 3.57 -10.95 -10.19
CA THR A 117 4.24 -12.06 -9.49
C THR A 117 3.68 -13.40 -9.91
N PRO A 118 4.45 -14.50 -9.75
CA PRO A 118 3.95 -15.83 -10.06
C PRO A 118 2.86 -16.24 -9.08
N GLU A 119 1.66 -16.51 -9.61
CA GLU A 119 0.60 -17.22 -8.91
C GLU A 119 0.76 -18.71 -9.19
N PHE A 120 1.09 -19.47 -8.16
CA PHE A 120 1.18 -20.92 -8.22
C PHE A 120 -0.18 -21.51 -7.89
N THR A 121 -0.66 -22.41 -8.73
CA THR A 121 -1.91 -23.15 -8.51
C THR A 121 -1.64 -24.64 -8.58
N SER A 122 -2.10 -25.41 -7.60
CA SER A 122 -1.96 -26.87 -7.59
C SER A 122 -2.60 -27.49 -8.83
N ALA A 123 -2.13 -28.68 -9.22
CA ALA A 123 -2.63 -29.35 -10.41
C ALA A 123 -4.15 -29.65 -10.36
N ASP A 124 -4.69 -29.89 -9.15
CA ASP A 124 -6.12 -30.07 -8.91
C ASP A 124 -6.92 -28.75 -8.78
N GLY A 125 -6.26 -27.60 -8.91
CA GLY A 125 -6.85 -26.26 -8.85
C GLY A 125 -7.35 -25.84 -7.46
N LYS A 126 -7.09 -26.63 -6.40
CA LYS A 126 -7.63 -26.35 -5.07
C LYS A 126 -6.76 -25.42 -4.24
N PHE A 127 -5.47 -25.34 -4.51
CA PHE A 127 -4.56 -24.50 -3.74
C PHE A 127 -3.97 -23.46 -4.64
N SER A 128 -4.01 -22.19 -4.21
CA SER A 128 -3.23 -21.15 -4.84
C SER A 128 -2.35 -20.42 -3.82
N PHE A 129 -1.22 -19.92 -4.30
CA PHE A 129 -0.29 -19.10 -3.55
C PHE A 129 0.34 -18.06 -4.49
N ARG A 130 0.32 -16.80 -4.08
CA ARG A 130 0.89 -15.70 -4.84
C ARG A 130 1.66 -14.76 -3.90
N PRO A 131 2.98 -14.62 -4.07
CA PRO A 131 3.74 -13.57 -3.42
C PRO A 131 3.22 -12.18 -3.80
N ARG A 132 3.26 -11.27 -2.83
CA ARG A 132 2.83 -9.88 -2.95
C ARG A 132 4.00 -8.98 -2.63
N GLY A 133 4.06 -7.82 -3.28
CA GLY A 133 5.06 -6.85 -2.89
C GLY A 133 4.83 -5.47 -3.45
N ARG A 134 5.43 -4.50 -2.76
CA ARG A 134 5.38 -3.11 -3.15
C ARG A 134 6.57 -2.33 -2.61
N ILE A 135 7.07 -1.46 -3.47
CA ILE A 135 8.11 -0.49 -3.16
C ILE A 135 7.57 0.89 -3.52
N LEU A 136 7.56 1.78 -2.55
CA LEU A 136 7.19 3.19 -2.71
C LEU A 136 8.33 4.04 -2.15
N VAL A 137 8.96 4.82 -3.02
CA VAL A 137 10.02 5.76 -2.62
C VAL A 137 9.58 7.16 -3.00
N ASP A 138 9.63 8.05 -2.03
CA ASP A 138 9.21 9.43 -2.16
C ASP A 138 10.42 10.37 -2.05
N TRP A 139 10.37 11.45 -2.81
CA TRP A 139 11.14 12.67 -2.56
C TRP A 139 10.15 13.81 -2.38
N ALA A 140 10.43 14.72 -1.45
CA ALA A 140 9.56 15.88 -1.26
C ALA A 140 10.32 17.09 -0.71
N GLY A 141 9.75 18.28 -0.96
CA GLY A 141 10.25 19.54 -0.43
C GLY A 141 9.11 20.49 -0.07
N THR A 142 9.12 21.03 1.14
CA THR A 142 8.20 22.08 1.61
C THR A 142 8.93 23.42 1.66
N THR A 143 8.27 24.48 1.21
CA THR A 143 8.75 25.87 1.26
C THR A 143 7.61 26.84 1.58
N GLY A 144 7.93 28.10 1.85
CA GLY A 144 6.95 29.18 2.07
C GLY A 144 6.40 29.31 3.49
N SER A 145 6.58 28.30 4.35
CA SER A 145 6.16 28.34 5.75
C SER A 145 6.85 29.46 6.53
N ALA A 146 6.09 30.17 7.37
CA ALA A 146 6.65 31.12 8.32
C ALA A 146 7.46 30.43 9.44
N LEU A 147 7.21 29.15 9.71
CA LEU A 147 7.99 28.33 10.64
C LEU A 147 9.14 27.63 9.89
N PRO A 148 10.42 27.97 10.16
CA PRO A 148 11.56 27.41 9.42
C PRO A 148 11.65 25.88 9.49
N VAL A 149 11.24 25.27 10.60
CA VAL A 149 11.27 23.81 10.82
C VAL A 149 10.35 23.02 9.86
N ARG A 150 9.39 23.69 9.21
CA ARG A 150 8.53 23.08 8.20
C ARG A 150 9.15 23.13 6.80
N ASN A 151 10.11 24.02 6.55
CA ASN A 151 10.73 24.20 5.24
C ASN A 151 11.89 23.22 5.05
N ILE A 152 11.56 21.96 4.74
CA ILE A 152 12.53 20.86 4.65
C ILE A 152 12.41 20.13 3.32
N VAL A 153 13.49 19.46 2.93
CA VAL A 153 13.54 18.50 1.83
C VAL A 153 13.90 17.14 2.39
N ALA A 154 13.20 16.09 1.95
CA ALA A 154 13.47 14.73 2.42
C ALA A 154 13.27 13.69 1.30
N THR A 155 13.88 12.53 1.52
CA THR A 155 13.61 11.30 0.79
C THR A 155 13.21 10.23 1.78
N GLN A 156 12.18 9.45 1.48
CA GLN A 156 11.70 8.39 2.36
C GLN A 156 11.27 7.15 1.58
N ALA A 157 11.42 5.98 2.19
CA ALA A 157 10.73 4.78 1.74
C ALA A 157 9.31 4.81 2.34
N ARG A 158 8.32 5.29 1.59
CA ARG A 158 6.94 5.44 2.07
C ARG A 158 6.32 4.11 2.52
N SER A 159 6.66 3.03 1.83
CA SER A 159 6.26 1.68 2.19
C SER A 159 7.10 0.66 1.42
N LEU A 160 7.58 -0.33 2.17
CA LEU A 160 8.30 -1.49 1.68
C LEU A 160 7.49 -2.69 2.15
N ARG A 161 6.55 -3.15 1.32
CA ARG A 161 5.56 -4.15 1.72
C ARG A 161 5.84 -5.48 1.05
N ILE A 162 5.79 -6.55 1.84
CA ILE A 162 5.95 -7.94 1.36
C ILE A 162 4.84 -8.78 1.97
N GLY A 163 4.35 -9.75 1.20
CA GLY A 163 3.34 -10.65 1.67
C GLY A 163 3.06 -11.81 0.74
N PHE A 164 1.92 -12.43 0.98
CA PHE A 164 1.35 -13.43 0.10
C PHE A 164 -0.16 -13.50 0.27
N GLU A 165 -0.82 -14.01 -0.76
CA GLU A 165 -2.23 -14.33 -0.75
C GLU A 165 -2.46 -15.67 -1.44
N GLY A 166 -3.61 -16.27 -1.21
CA GLY A 166 -3.97 -17.52 -1.87
C GLY A 166 -5.36 -18.00 -1.50
N ALA A 167 -5.71 -19.17 -2.03
CA ALA A 167 -6.97 -19.84 -1.80
C ALA A 167 -6.78 -21.31 -1.46
N ILE A 168 -7.72 -21.84 -0.68
CA ILE A 168 -7.87 -23.26 -0.36
C ILE A 168 -9.30 -23.68 -0.72
N GLY A 169 -9.42 -24.54 -1.72
CA GLY A 169 -10.68 -24.84 -2.38
C GLY A 169 -11.30 -23.60 -3.05
N LYS A 170 -12.62 -23.64 -3.21
CA LYS A 170 -13.37 -22.60 -3.93
C LYS A 170 -13.79 -21.41 -3.08
N HIS A 171 -13.73 -21.55 -1.75
CA HIS A 171 -14.41 -20.65 -0.82
C HIS A 171 -13.46 -19.96 0.14
N LEU A 172 -12.40 -20.64 0.59
CA LEU A 172 -11.48 -20.09 1.59
C LEU A 172 -10.33 -19.37 0.90
N SER A 173 -10.07 -18.14 1.32
CA SER A 173 -8.94 -17.32 0.89
C SER A 173 -8.19 -16.79 2.10
N TYR A 174 -6.89 -16.50 1.93
CA TYR A 174 -6.04 -15.96 2.97
C TYR A 174 -5.11 -14.89 2.41
N LEU A 175 -4.72 -13.94 3.26
CA LEU A 175 -3.82 -12.85 2.89
C LEU A 175 -3.02 -12.38 4.10
N LEU A 176 -1.69 -12.32 3.95
CA LEU A 176 -0.75 -11.80 4.94
C LEU A 176 0.16 -10.75 4.31
N GLU A 177 0.22 -9.60 4.99
CA GLU A 177 0.68 -8.25 4.64
C GLU A 177 1.62 -7.62 5.68
N GLY A 178 2.95 -7.57 5.49
CA GLY A 178 3.86 -6.83 6.37
C GLY A 178 4.50 -5.62 5.68
N ASP A 179 4.54 -4.47 6.34
CA ASP A 179 5.24 -3.26 5.90
C ASP A 179 6.50 -3.04 6.74
N PHE A 180 7.61 -2.70 6.09
CA PHE A 180 8.95 -2.58 6.70
C PHE A 180 9.55 -1.19 6.54
N ALA A 181 8.77 -0.20 6.11
CA ALA A 181 9.21 1.20 6.08
C ALA A 181 9.50 1.74 7.50
N ASP A 182 10.28 2.82 7.57
CA ASP A 182 10.65 3.54 8.81
C ASP A 182 11.34 2.69 9.90
N ASN A 183 11.87 1.51 9.54
CA ASN A 183 12.41 0.51 10.47
C ASN A 183 11.43 0.08 11.57
N ASP A 184 10.12 0.18 11.30
CA ASP A 184 9.04 -0.20 12.21
C ASP A 184 8.11 -1.23 11.53
N PRO A 185 8.41 -2.55 11.65
CA PRO A 185 7.64 -3.59 11.01
C PRO A 185 6.17 -3.58 11.48
N ALA A 186 5.25 -3.38 10.55
CA ALA A 186 3.83 -3.29 10.85
C ALA A 186 3.01 -4.29 10.01
N ILE A 187 2.22 -5.12 10.69
CA ILE A 187 1.26 -5.99 10.03
C ILE A 187 0.07 -5.16 9.54
N LYS A 188 -0.17 -5.20 8.23
CA LYS A 188 -1.22 -4.43 7.57
C LYS A 188 -2.43 -5.31 7.35
N SER A 189 -2.30 -6.38 6.59
CA SER A 189 -3.40 -7.31 6.35
C SER A 189 -2.99 -8.68 6.88
N ALA A 190 -3.85 -9.32 7.67
CA ALA A 190 -3.63 -10.67 8.17
C ALA A 190 -4.99 -11.31 8.45
N TYR A 191 -5.61 -11.90 7.42
CA TYR A 191 -6.96 -12.43 7.55
C TYR A 191 -7.19 -13.66 6.69
N VAL A 192 -8.22 -14.42 7.07
CA VAL A 192 -8.87 -15.44 6.24
C VAL A 192 -10.26 -14.96 5.84
N ALA A 193 -10.73 -15.35 4.67
CA ALA A 193 -12.07 -15.00 4.20
C ALA A 193 -12.74 -16.17 3.51
N TRP A 194 -14.02 -16.37 3.84
CA TRP A 194 -14.91 -17.36 3.26
C TRP A 194 -15.89 -16.68 2.30
N THR A 195 -15.82 -17.02 1.01
CA THR A 195 -16.73 -16.52 -0.01
C THR A 195 -17.81 -17.55 -0.34
N THR A 196 -19.08 -17.16 -0.23
CA THR A 196 -20.24 -18.02 -0.49
C THR A 196 -21.36 -17.23 -1.17
N ARG A 197 -22.54 -17.84 -1.34
CA ARG A 197 -23.77 -17.12 -1.71
C ARG A 197 -24.67 -16.97 -0.49
N PHE A 198 -25.19 -15.77 -0.29
CA PHE A 198 -26.17 -15.43 0.75
C PHE A 198 -27.33 -14.70 0.08
N MET A 199 -28.55 -15.24 0.22
CA MET A 199 -29.76 -14.69 -0.43
C MET A 199 -29.58 -14.42 -1.94
N GLY A 200 -28.94 -15.35 -2.65
CA GLY A 200 -28.67 -15.25 -4.10
C GLY A 200 -27.47 -14.38 -4.48
N GLN A 201 -27.04 -13.49 -3.59
CA GLN A 201 -25.90 -12.59 -3.78
C GLN A 201 -24.58 -13.22 -3.34
N GLN A 202 -23.47 -12.75 -3.89
CA GLN A 202 -22.16 -13.19 -3.42
C GLN A 202 -21.86 -12.52 -2.08
N ALA A 203 -21.42 -13.29 -1.09
CA ALA A 203 -21.06 -12.80 0.23
C ALA A 203 -19.65 -13.26 0.60
N GLU A 204 -18.94 -12.41 1.33
CA GLU A 204 -17.62 -12.67 1.88
C GLU A 204 -17.64 -12.42 3.39
N PHE A 205 -17.21 -13.41 4.16
CA PHE A 205 -17.04 -13.33 5.61
C PHE A 205 -15.56 -13.44 5.93
N ALA A 206 -14.97 -12.41 6.53
CA ALA A 206 -13.55 -12.36 6.86
C ALA A 206 -13.32 -12.33 8.37
N LEU A 207 -12.25 -12.97 8.81
CA LEU A 207 -11.76 -12.93 10.19
C LEU A 207 -10.26 -12.61 10.18
N GLY A 208 -9.86 -11.58 10.92
CA GLY A 208 -8.48 -11.14 11.06
C GLY A 208 -8.31 -9.63 10.94
N ASN A 209 -7.06 -9.19 10.74
CA ASN A 209 -6.72 -7.79 10.57
C ASN A 209 -6.93 -7.36 9.12
N ARG A 210 -7.85 -6.42 8.88
CA ARG A 210 -8.24 -6.00 7.53
C ARG A 210 -8.50 -4.51 7.42
N LEU A 211 -8.17 -3.97 6.24
CA LEU A 211 -8.51 -2.60 5.85
C LEU A 211 -10.02 -2.35 5.99
N ASN A 212 -10.36 -1.22 6.59
CA ASN A 212 -11.73 -0.76 6.82
C ASN A 212 -12.48 -0.52 5.50
N ASP A 213 -13.79 -0.74 5.55
CA ASP A 213 -14.71 -0.36 4.48
C ASP A 213 -15.35 0.98 4.84
N ARG A 214 -14.64 2.07 4.55
CA ARG A 214 -15.06 3.44 4.88
C ARG A 214 -14.54 4.43 3.84
N GLY A 215 -15.45 5.15 3.16
CA GLY A 215 -15.08 6.07 2.10
C GLY A 215 -14.56 5.35 0.85
N LEU A 216 -14.53 6.04 -0.29
CA LEU A 216 -13.90 5.54 -1.51
C LEU A 216 -12.39 5.51 -1.33
N ASP A 217 -11.78 6.63 -0.93
CA ASP A 217 -10.33 6.71 -0.71
C ASP A 217 -9.90 5.88 0.51
N GLY A 218 -10.70 5.89 1.58
CA GLY A 218 -10.40 5.17 2.82
C GLY A 218 -10.38 3.64 2.64
N SER A 219 -11.30 3.09 1.84
CA SER A 219 -11.37 1.66 1.52
C SER A 219 -10.42 1.23 0.39
N SER A 220 -9.91 2.20 -0.39
CA SER A 220 -8.99 1.93 -1.48
C SER A 220 -7.59 1.65 -0.95
N GLY A 221 -6.89 0.69 -1.57
CA GLY A 221 -5.48 0.47 -1.29
C GLY A 221 -4.65 1.71 -1.66
N THR A 222 -3.61 2.02 -0.88
CA THR A 222 -2.79 3.24 -1.06
C THR A 222 -2.13 3.36 -2.45
N ILE A 223 -1.98 2.25 -3.18
CA ILE A 223 -1.44 2.25 -4.56
C ILE A 223 -2.47 2.55 -5.64
N SER A 224 -3.76 2.45 -5.29
CA SER A 224 -4.86 2.63 -6.22
C SER A 224 -5.40 4.06 -6.20
N VAL A 225 -5.20 4.79 -5.11
CA VAL A 225 -5.71 6.16 -4.99
C VAL A 225 -5.05 7.10 -6.04
N PRO A 226 -5.78 8.08 -6.59
CA PRO A 226 -5.25 8.96 -7.63
C PRO A 226 -4.10 9.88 -7.17
N PHE A 227 -4.04 10.21 -5.88
CA PHE A 227 -3.00 11.08 -5.31
C PHE A 227 -1.98 10.28 -4.50
N MET A 228 -0.85 10.90 -4.13
CA MET A 228 0.17 10.24 -3.30
C MET A 228 -0.32 9.93 -1.88
N GLU A 229 -1.31 10.66 -1.39
CA GLU A 229 -1.97 10.40 -0.11
C GLU A 229 -3.49 10.34 -0.31
N ARG A 230 -4.18 9.54 0.53
CA ARG A 230 -5.64 9.58 0.63
C ARG A 230 -6.10 10.98 1.02
N ASN A 231 -7.32 11.33 0.65
CA ASN A 231 -7.90 12.61 1.05
C ASN A 231 -8.15 12.72 2.57
N PHE A 232 -8.46 13.93 3.02
CA PHE A 232 -8.71 14.27 4.42
C PHE A 232 -9.90 13.54 5.05
N VAL A 233 -10.93 13.19 4.29
CA VAL A 233 -12.05 12.36 4.80
C VAL A 233 -11.56 10.95 5.11
N GLY A 234 -10.79 10.37 4.19
CA GLY A 234 -10.14 9.08 4.33
C GLY A 234 -9.09 9.04 5.45
N GLN A 235 -8.44 10.15 5.79
CA GLN A 235 -7.37 10.17 6.80
C GLN A 235 -7.86 10.63 8.20
N GLY A 236 -8.70 11.66 8.25
CA GLY A 236 -9.06 12.37 9.47
C GLY A 236 -10.32 11.86 10.17
N ILE A 237 -11.33 11.41 9.41
CA ILE A 237 -12.62 10.97 9.99
C ILE A 237 -12.63 9.45 10.10
N ILE A 238 -11.91 8.92 11.09
CA ILE A 238 -11.61 7.50 11.26
C ILE A 238 -11.69 7.09 12.75
N PRO A 239 -12.07 5.85 13.09
CA PRO A 239 -11.99 5.34 14.46
C PRO A 239 -10.54 5.28 14.98
N VAL A 240 -10.38 5.18 16.30
CA VAL A 240 -9.08 5.17 17.00
C VAL A 240 -8.14 4.10 16.46
N ARG A 241 -8.65 2.87 16.27
CA ARG A 241 -7.92 1.73 15.67
C ARG A 241 -7.29 2.04 14.30
N GLY A 242 -7.83 3.03 13.59
CA GLY A 242 -7.32 3.48 12.30
C GLY A 242 -7.83 2.69 11.10
N PHE A 243 -6.95 2.51 10.12
CA PHE A 243 -7.30 1.94 8.81
C PHE A 243 -7.54 0.44 8.85
N PHE A 244 -6.80 -0.27 9.69
CA PHE A 244 -6.91 -1.72 9.83
C PHE A 244 -7.59 -2.03 11.15
N GLY A 245 -8.26 -3.17 11.24
CA GLY A 245 -8.91 -3.61 12.46
C GLY A 245 -8.90 -5.12 12.54
N LEU A 246 -8.48 -5.64 13.69
CA LEU A 246 -8.54 -7.06 14.01
C LEU A 246 -9.96 -7.41 14.45
N GLY A 247 -10.62 -8.28 13.69
CA GLY A 247 -11.98 -8.71 14.03
C GLY A 247 -12.66 -9.44 12.89
N ALA A 248 -13.98 -9.31 12.82
CA ALA A 248 -14.81 -9.93 11.81
C ALA A 248 -15.38 -8.89 10.83
N ALA A 249 -15.49 -9.24 9.56
CA ALA A 249 -16.17 -8.42 8.57
C ALA A 249 -17.06 -9.28 7.67
N ALA A 250 -18.19 -8.74 7.24
CA ALA A 250 -19.07 -9.34 6.26
C ALA A 250 -19.33 -8.33 5.14
N ARG A 251 -19.26 -8.78 3.89
CA ARG A 251 -19.64 -7.99 2.71
C ARG A 251 -20.57 -8.78 1.82
N VAL A 252 -21.65 -8.17 1.37
CA VAL A 252 -22.58 -8.71 0.38
C VAL A 252 -22.52 -7.85 -0.87
N TYR A 253 -22.40 -8.49 -2.02
CA TYR A 253 -22.20 -7.85 -3.32
C TYR A 253 -23.36 -8.17 -4.26
N GLY A 254 -23.90 -7.13 -4.90
CA GLY A 254 -24.78 -7.25 -6.05
C GLY A 254 -24.21 -6.58 -7.29
N ASP A 255 -25.02 -6.41 -8.33
CA ASP A 255 -24.58 -5.71 -9.53
C ASP A 255 -24.50 -4.20 -9.28
N GLY A 256 -23.27 -3.68 -9.18
CA GLY A 256 -23.00 -2.26 -8.99
C GLY A 256 -23.25 -1.75 -7.58
N TRP A 257 -23.42 -2.61 -6.57
CA TRP A 257 -23.57 -2.20 -5.17
C TRP A 257 -22.94 -3.21 -4.22
N HIS A 258 -22.55 -2.74 -3.03
CA HIS A 258 -22.23 -3.61 -1.91
C HIS A 258 -22.73 -3.03 -0.59
N VAL A 259 -22.91 -3.91 0.39
CA VAL A 259 -23.09 -3.54 1.80
C VAL A 259 -22.07 -4.31 2.61
N GLY A 260 -21.32 -3.59 3.45
CA GLY A 260 -20.28 -4.13 4.31
C GLY A 260 -20.52 -3.75 5.76
N VAL A 261 -20.23 -4.68 6.67
CA VAL A 261 -20.19 -4.45 8.12
C VAL A 261 -18.88 -5.02 8.67
N GLN A 262 -18.25 -4.31 9.60
CA GLN A 262 -17.04 -4.73 10.29
C GLN A 262 -17.20 -4.51 11.80
N VAL A 263 -16.84 -5.51 12.59
CA VAL A 263 -16.72 -5.44 14.04
C VAL A 263 -15.27 -5.76 14.39
N SER A 264 -14.58 -4.82 15.03
CA SER A 264 -13.14 -4.95 15.30
C SER A 264 -12.75 -4.31 16.61
N GLY A 265 -11.73 -4.89 17.25
CA GLY A 265 -11.06 -4.31 18.41
C GLY A 265 -9.97 -3.33 18.01
N ASP A 266 -8.92 -3.29 18.83
CA ASP A 266 -7.78 -2.40 18.65
C ASP A 266 -6.84 -2.87 17.52
N ASP A 267 -5.71 -2.16 17.39
CA ASP A 267 -4.66 -2.54 16.44
C ASP A 267 -4.10 -3.94 16.78
N ILE A 268 -3.70 -4.69 15.75
CA ILE A 268 -3.14 -6.03 15.90
C ILE A 268 -1.86 -6.06 16.77
N SER A 269 -1.18 -4.92 16.93
CA SER A 269 0.00 -4.79 17.78
C SER A 269 -0.30 -4.33 19.21
N ASN A 270 -1.56 -4.37 19.68
CA ASN A 270 -1.91 -3.97 21.04
C ASN A 270 -1.16 -4.81 22.09
N PRO A 271 -0.43 -4.20 23.07
CA PRO A 271 0.27 -4.93 24.13
C PRO A 271 -0.66 -5.74 25.07
N GLY A 272 -1.98 -5.51 25.05
CA GLY A 272 -2.95 -6.33 25.79
C GLY A 272 -2.97 -6.09 27.30
N THR A 273 -2.54 -4.90 27.73
CA THR A 273 -2.53 -4.52 29.16
C THR A 273 -3.88 -4.01 29.67
N GLN A 274 -4.84 -3.80 28.76
CA GLN A 274 -6.18 -3.27 29.04
C GLN A 274 -7.21 -3.98 28.15
N SER A 275 -8.51 -3.80 28.46
CA SER A 275 -9.57 -4.25 27.54
C SER A 275 -9.58 -3.41 26.28
N ASP A 276 -9.61 -4.08 25.12
CA ASP A 276 -9.67 -3.44 23.82
C ASP A 276 -10.89 -2.52 23.68
N GLY A 277 -10.75 -1.49 22.83
CA GLY A 277 -11.88 -0.78 22.29
C GLY A 277 -12.76 -1.68 21.42
N LEU A 278 -13.95 -1.19 21.06
CA LEU A 278 -14.83 -1.86 20.10
C LEU A 278 -15.26 -0.87 19.05
N THR A 279 -15.06 -1.18 17.78
CA THR A 279 -15.61 -0.42 16.65
C THR A 279 -16.58 -1.28 15.85
N ILE A 280 -17.79 -0.77 15.64
CA ILE A 280 -18.75 -1.31 14.67
C ILE A 280 -18.85 -0.31 13.53
N ALA A 281 -18.50 -0.73 12.31
CA ALA A 281 -18.53 0.10 11.12
C ALA A 281 -19.38 -0.54 10.03
N ALA A 282 -20.04 0.28 9.23
CA ALA A 282 -20.79 -0.15 8.06
C ALA A 282 -20.58 0.82 6.90
N ARG A 283 -20.63 0.28 5.68
CA ARG A 283 -20.59 1.05 4.43
C ARG A 283 -21.49 0.41 3.40
N ALA A 284 -22.16 1.23 2.62
CA ALA A 284 -22.88 0.81 1.43
C ALA A 284 -22.54 1.75 0.28
N HIS A 285 -22.37 1.20 -0.91
CA HIS A 285 -22.37 1.99 -2.13
C HIS A 285 -23.35 1.43 -3.15
N TRP A 286 -23.71 2.27 -4.10
CA TRP A 286 -24.54 1.93 -5.23
C TRP A 286 -24.11 2.72 -6.45
N ASN A 287 -24.09 2.05 -7.59
CA ASN A 287 -23.86 2.63 -8.90
C ASN A 287 -25.18 2.70 -9.67
N PRO A 288 -26.02 3.74 -9.48
CA PRO A 288 -27.34 3.84 -10.11
C PRO A 288 -27.28 3.97 -11.63
N VAL A 289 -26.19 4.55 -12.14
CA VAL A 289 -25.90 4.65 -13.57
C VAL A 289 -24.63 3.86 -13.83
N LYS A 290 -24.72 2.88 -14.72
CA LYS A 290 -23.59 2.08 -15.19
C LYS A 290 -23.84 1.70 -16.64
N THR A 291 -23.16 2.41 -17.53
CA THR A 291 -23.19 2.20 -18.99
C THR A 291 -21.76 2.00 -19.49
N ALA A 292 -21.56 1.89 -20.81
CA ALA A 292 -20.23 1.82 -21.40
C ALA A 292 -19.40 3.09 -21.15
N ASP A 293 -20.06 4.26 -21.12
CA ASP A 293 -19.38 5.56 -21.06
C ASP A 293 -19.53 6.26 -19.71
N TRP A 294 -20.58 5.96 -18.96
CA TRP A 294 -20.94 6.64 -17.72
C TRP A 294 -21.06 5.69 -16.54
N LEU A 295 -20.52 6.12 -15.41
CA LEU A 295 -20.77 5.53 -14.11
C LEU A 295 -21.03 6.62 -13.09
N VAL A 296 -22.06 6.46 -12.26
CA VAL A 296 -22.30 7.28 -11.08
C VAL A 296 -22.06 6.43 -9.84
N HIS A 297 -21.42 6.97 -8.82
CA HIS A 297 -21.19 6.35 -7.52
C HIS A 297 -21.92 7.16 -6.45
N LEU A 298 -22.69 6.47 -5.63
CA LEU A 298 -23.26 6.99 -4.39
C LEU A 298 -22.82 6.07 -3.26
N GLY A 299 -22.43 6.64 -2.12
CA GLY A 299 -22.06 5.84 -0.97
C GLY A 299 -22.33 6.55 0.34
N VAL A 300 -22.52 5.75 1.38
CA VAL A 300 -22.71 6.17 2.74
C VAL A 300 -21.98 5.22 3.66
N TRP A 301 -21.40 5.75 4.72
CA TRP A 301 -20.74 4.95 5.74
C TRP A 301 -20.95 5.54 7.11
N GLY A 302 -20.79 4.70 8.13
CA GLY A 302 -20.84 5.11 9.51
C GLY A 302 -20.09 4.16 10.42
N PHE A 303 -19.70 4.63 11.59
CA PHE A 303 -19.17 3.81 12.65
C PHE A 303 -19.55 4.35 14.02
N ASN A 304 -19.65 3.44 14.98
CA ASN A 304 -19.68 3.73 16.39
C ASN A 304 -18.48 3.03 17.04
N GLU A 305 -17.85 3.68 18.01
CA GLU A 305 -16.76 3.11 18.77
C GLU A 305 -16.88 3.35 20.26
N SER A 306 -16.61 2.31 21.05
CA SER A 306 -16.23 2.41 22.45
C SER A 306 -14.72 2.48 22.51
N ILE A 307 -14.18 3.54 23.12
CA ILE A 307 -12.76 3.83 23.14
C ILE A 307 -12.15 3.21 24.41
N ALA A 308 -11.04 2.49 24.26
CA ALA A 308 -10.31 1.89 25.37
C ALA A 308 -9.82 2.97 26.37
N ALA A 309 -9.82 2.64 27.65
CA ALA A 309 -9.49 3.60 28.72
C ALA A 309 -8.04 4.12 28.67
N ASP A 310 -7.14 3.37 28.05
CA ASP A 310 -5.73 3.72 27.83
C ASP A 310 -5.46 4.46 26.51
N ALA A 311 -6.49 4.72 25.70
CA ALA A 311 -6.36 5.49 24.48
C ALA A 311 -6.02 6.96 24.79
N SER A 312 -4.72 7.28 24.78
CA SER A 312 -4.21 8.63 25.04
C SER A 312 -4.36 9.61 23.86
N ARG A 313 -4.60 9.09 22.64
CA ARG A 313 -4.71 9.88 21.40
C ARG A 313 -5.92 9.43 20.58
N PRO A 314 -7.15 9.87 20.92
CA PRO A 314 -8.36 9.46 20.23
C PRO A 314 -8.48 10.04 18.81
N THR A 315 -7.67 11.04 18.48
CA THR A 315 -7.62 11.72 17.18
C THR A 315 -6.19 11.71 16.65
N ARG A 316 -6.05 11.48 15.34
CA ARG A 316 -4.76 11.46 14.64
C ARG A 316 -4.45 12.85 14.08
N SER A 317 -3.19 13.26 14.18
CA SER A 317 -2.69 14.43 13.46
C SER A 317 -2.48 14.09 11.98
N ILE A 318 -2.98 14.94 11.09
CA ILE A 318 -3.03 14.63 9.65
C ILE A 318 -1.98 15.47 8.92
N ALA A 319 -1.13 14.82 8.14
CA ALA A 319 -0.15 15.50 7.29
C ALA A 319 -0.85 16.20 6.13
N VAL A 320 -0.50 17.48 5.89
CA VAL A 320 -1.15 18.31 4.86
C VAL A 320 -0.31 18.41 3.59
N GLY A 321 1.02 18.58 3.73
CA GLY A 321 1.98 18.53 2.63
C GLY A 321 2.50 17.13 2.34
N GLY A 322 1.79 16.07 2.75
CA GLY A 322 2.24 14.68 2.62
C GLY A 322 3.11 14.16 3.78
N PHE A 323 3.29 12.84 3.83
CA PHE A 323 3.68 12.12 5.04
C PHE A 323 5.10 12.39 5.56
N PHE A 324 6.01 12.92 4.73
CA PHE A 324 7.45 13.06 5.06
C PHE A 324 7.79 14.14 6.10
N ASN A 325 6.86 15.07 6.38
CA ASN A 325 7.14 16.25 7.19
C ASN A 325 6.26 16.29 8.43
N ASP A 326 6.77 15.73 9.53
CA ASP A 326 6.03 15.67 10.80
C ASP A 326 5.77 17.04 11.43
N ASN A 327 6.53 18.07 11.05
CA ASN A 327 6.30 19.44 11.50
C ASN A 327 5.10 20.11 10.80
N LEU A 328 4.62 19.53 9.69
CA LEU A 328 3.51 20.03 8.88
C LEU A 328 2.29 19.10 8.98
N ARG A 329 1.59 19.19 10.11
CA ARG A 329 0.35 18.43 10.36
C ARG A 329 -0.74 19.33 10.92
N ILE A 330 -2.00 19.01 10.61
CA ILE A 330 -3.17 19.53 11.34
C ILE A 330 -3.18 18.87 12.71
N ALA A 331 -3.11 19.70 13.75
CA ALA A 331 -3.03 19.23 15.13
C ALA A 331 -4.33 18.55 15.55
N ALA A 332 -4.24 17.36 16.12
CA ALA A 332 -5.38 16.62 16.67
C ALA A 332 -5.94 17.24 17.96
N GLY A 333 -5.12 18.03 18.66
CA GLY A 333 -5.40 18.52 20.00
C GLY A 333 -5.36 17.44 21.07
N SER A 334 -5.59 17.86 22.31
CA SER A 334 -5.78 16.99 23.46
C SER A 334 -7.26 16.81 23.72
N PHE A 335 -7.71 15.57 23.88
CA PHE A 335 -9.07 15.24 24.30
C PHE A 335 -9.02 14.05 25.26
N PRO A 336 -8.72 14.30 26.56
CA PRO A 336 -8.46 13.25 27.52
C PRO A 336 -9.72 12.48 27.89
N ASN A 337 -9.53 11.22 28.31
CA ASN A 337 -10.59 10.33 28.79
C ASN A 337 -11.73 10.15 27.77
N ALA A 338 -11.39 10.14 26.48
CA ALA A 338 -12.34 9.84 25.42
C ALA A 338 -12.93 8.43 25.66
N ALA A 339 -14.25 8.33 25.59
CA ALA A 339 -14.99 7.12 25.94
C ALA A 339 -15.74 6.54 24.75
N SER A 340 -16.22 7.40 23.85
CA SER A 340 -16.92 6.95 22.63
C SER A 340 -16.73 7.91 21.46
N GLY A 341 -16.99 7.38 20.26
CA GLY A 341 -17.00 8.14 19.02
C GLY A 341 -18.10 7.67 18.07
N ASP A 342 -18.77 8.63 17.42
CA ASP A 342 -19.74 8.37 16.35
C ASP A 342 -19.28 9.08 15.09
N GLY A 343 -19.12 8.35 13.99
CA GLY A 343 -18.71 8.90 12.70
C GLY A 343 -19.65 8.51 11.57
N TYR A 344 -19.78 9.40 10.59
CA TYR A 344 -20.53 9.12 9.36
C TYR A 344 -19.95 9.90 8.18
N GLY A 345 -20.30 9.49 6.96
CA GLY A 345 -19.94 10.23 5.76
C GLY A 345 -20.69 9.80 4.52
N PHE A 346 -20.52 10.61 3.48
CA PHE A 346 -21.20 10.50 2.19
C PHE A 346 -20.18 10.55 1.05
N GLU A 347 -20.50 9.84 -0.02
CA GLU A 347 -19.65 9.61 -1.18
C GLU A 347 -20.46 9.91 -2.45
N LEU A 348 -19.92 10.74 -3.35
CA LEU A 348 -20.54 11.04 -4.65
C LEU A 348 -19.47 11.04 -5.74
N GLY A 349 -19.64 10.20 -6.76
CA GLY A 349 -18.70 10.10 -7.88
C GLY A 349 -19.36 10.02 -9.24
N THR A 350 -18.62 10.43 -10.25
CA THR A 350 -18.96 10.19 -11.65
C THR A 350 -17.70 9.89 -12.46
N LEU A 351 -17.81 8.92 -13.36
CA LEU A 351 -16.79 8.60 -14.34
C LEU A 351 -17.43 8.75 -15.72
N HIS A 352 -16.76 9.48 -16.60
CA HIS A 352 -17.15 9.61 -17.99
C HIS A 352 -15.96 9.38 -18.91
N LYS A 353 -15.92 8.23 -19.59
CA LYS A 353 -14.79 7.83 -20.46
C LYS A 353 -13.45 7.99 -19.75
N GLN A 354 -12.62 8.99 -20.11
CA GLN A 354 -11.31 9.27 -19.52
C GLN A 354 -11.35 10.21 -18.31
N PHE A 355 -12.51 10.78 -18.01
CA PHE A 355 -12.71 11.76 -16.96
C PHE A 355 -13.30 11.11 -15.72
N TRP A 356 -12.92 11.62 -14.56
CA TRP A 356 -13.56 11.27 -13.30
C TRP A 356 -13.65 12.49 -12.39
N ALA A 357 -14.69 12.51 -11.57
CA ALA A 357 -14.85 13.46 -10.49
C ALA A 357 -15.48 12.75 -9.29
N TYR A 358 -15.11 13.15 -8.09
CA TYR A 358 -15.57 12.53 -6.87
C TYR A 358 -15.48 13.49 -5.68
N ALA A 359 -16.43 13.39 -4.76
CA ALA A 359 -16.51 14.17 -3.54
C ALA A 359 -16.82 13.28 -2.33
N GLU A 360 -16.18 13.59 -1.20
CA GLU A 360 -16.47 12.98 0.09
C GLU A 360 -16.73 14.04 1.14
N TYR A 361 -17.63 13.69 2.06
CA TYR A 361 -17.82 14.40 3.33
C TYR A 361 -17.78 13.39 4.46
N GLY A 362 -17.21 13.79 5.60
CA GLY A 362 -17.28 13.01 6.83
C GLY A 362 -17.35 13.89 8.06
N ALA A 363 -18.04 13.40 9.09
CA ALA A 363 -18.06 14.00 10.41
C ALA A 363 -17.86 12.93 11.49
N ARG A 364 -17.22 13.31 12.60
CA ARG A 364 -17.08 12.48 13.80
C ARG A 364 -17.33 13.31 15.04
N THR A 365 -18.05 12.76 16.01
CA THR A 365 -18.21 13.35 17.34
C THR A 365 -17.55 12.42 18.35
N LEU A 366 -16.63 12.97 19.14
CA LEU A 366 -16.01 12.29 20.28
C LEU A 366 -16.68 12.73 21.57
N ARG A 367 -16.84 11.81 22.53
CA ARG A 367 -17.36 12.10 23.87
C ARG A 367 -16.43 11.53 24.92
N ASN A 368 -16.19 12.28 25.98
CA ASN A 368 -15.39 11.81 27.12
C ASN A 368 -16.27 11.35 28.29
N VAL A 369 -15.65 10.69 29.27
CA VAL A 369 -16.35 10.18 30.47
C VAL A 369 -17.03 11.28 31.32
N ALA A 370 -16.57 12.53 31.18
CA ALA A 370 -17.12 13.69 31.89
C ALA A 370 -18.29 14.36 31.14
N GLY A 371 -18.69 13.82 29.98
CA GLY A 371 -19.81 14.33 29.17
C GLY A 371 -19.44 15.46 28.21
N ALA A 372 -18.18 15.88 28.14
CA ALA A 372 -17.72 16.84 27.13
C ALA A 372 -17.67 16.15 25.75
N SER A 373 -17.91 16.92 24.69
CA SER A 373 -17.85 16.43 23.32
C SER A 373 -17.07 17.36 22.41
N THR A 374 -16.49 16.80 21.35
CA THR A 374 -15.88 17.58 20.26
C THR A 374 -16.26 17.00 18.90
N LYS A 375 -16.58 17.88 17.95
CA LYS A 375 -16.95 17.55 16.57
C LYS A 375 -15.77 17.81 15.62
N GLN A 376 -15.62 16.89 14.69
CA GLN A 376 -14.60 16.89 13.65
C GLN A 376 -15.30 16.77 12.30
N THR A 377 -14.86 17.52 11.30
CA THR A 377 -15.41 17.45 9.94
C THR A 377 -14.31 17.48 8.90
N ALA A 378 -14.53 16.77 7.80
CA ALA A 378 -13.66 16.82 6.63
C ALA A 378 -14.47 16.74 5.36
N TRP A 379 -13.96 17.32 4.29
CA TRP A 379 -14.49 17.12 2.95
C TRP A 379 -13.39 17.23 1.90
N ALA A 380 -13.61 16.59 0.76
CA ALA A 380 -12.70 16.65 -0.38
C ALA A 380 -13.51 16.62 -1.67
N VAL A 381 -13.09 17.41 -2.66
CA VAL A 381 -13.58 17.36 -4.03
C VAL A 381 -12.37 17.18 -4.94
N GLN A 382 -12.42 16.17 -5.80
CA GLN A 382 -11.32 15.79 -6.67
C GLN A 382 -11.82 15.38 -8.05
N GLY A 383 -10.96 15.55 -9.05
CA GLY A 383 -11.22 15.08 -10.39
C GLY A 383 -9.94 14.85 -11.16
N GLY A 384 -10.04 14.15 -12.29
CA GLY A 384 -8.91 13.86 -13.14
C GLY A 384 -9.29 13.44 -14.54
N TRP A 385 -8.26 13.37 -15.37
CA TRP A 385 -8.36 13.13 -16.80
C TRP A 385 -7.16 12.32 -17.29
N PHE A 386 -7.44 11.16 -17.89
CA PHE A 386 -6.44 10.36 -18.61
C PHE A 386 -6.21 10.88 -20.03
N LEU A 387 -5.09 11.56 -20.24
CA LEU A 387 -4.71 12.17 -21.53
C LEU A 387 -4.50 11.13 -22.64
N THR A 388 -4.15 9.91 -22.25
CA THR A 388 -3.71 8.83 -23.15
C THR A 388 -4.81 7.85 -23.56
N GLY A 389 -6.04 8.06 -23.07
CA GLY A 389 -7.25 7.35 -23.50
C GLY A 389 -7.78 6.30 -22.52
N GLU A 390 -7.06 6.01 -21.43
CA GLU A 390 -7.46 5.06 -20.39
C GLU A 390 -8.77 5.47 -19.70
N THR A 391 -9.53 4.48 -19.27
CA THR A 391 -10.67 4.69 -18.38
C THR A 391 -10.20 4.75 -16.92
N PRO A 392 -10.80 5.60 -16.07
CA PRO A 392 -10.47 5.68 -14.65
C PRO A 392 -10.56 4.32 -13.96
N PRO A 393 -9.58 3.93 -13.13
CA PRO A 393 -9.53 2.61 -12.56
C PRO A 393 -10.47 2.48 -11.35
N TYR A 394 -11.68 2.00 -11.59
CA TYR A 394 -12.70 1.85 -10.55
C TYR A 394 -13.30 0.43 -10.55
N LEU A 395 -13.32 -0.21 -9.37
CA LEU A 395 -13.89 -1.54 -9.18
C LEU A 395 -15.34 -1.43 -8.65
N THR A 396 -16.31 -1.59 -9.54
CA THR A 396 -17.76 -1.52 -9.24
C THR A 396 -18.22 -2.44 -8.13
N ARG A 397 -17.61 -3.63 -8.01
CA ARG A 397 -17.98 -4.61 -6.99
C ARG A 397 -17.77 -4.09 -5.57
N GLY A 398 -16.67 -3.39 -5.30
CA GLY A 398 -16.33 -2.92 -3.95
C GLY A 398 -16.43 -1.41 -3.78
N GLY A 399 -16.81 -0.68 -4.82
CA GLY A 399 -16.82 0.79 -4.80
C GLY A 399 -15.48 1.36 -4.35
N VAL A 400 -14.39 0.96 -5.01
CA VAL A 400 -13.01 1.36 -4.68
C VAL A 400 -12.21 1.69 -5.93
N TRP A 401 -11.18 2.53 -5.77
CA TRP A 401 -10.15 2.68 -6.79
C TRP A 401 -9.39 1.38 -6.98
N SER A 402 -9.05 1.09 -8.23
CA SER A 402 -8.22 -0.06 -8.62
C SER A 402 -6.92 0.40 -9.27
N ARG A 403 -6.11 -0.55 -9.74
CA ARG A 403 -4.99 -0.24 -10.63
C ARG A 403 -5.53 0.02 -12.05
N PRO A 404 -4.95 0.97 -12.81
CA PRO A 404 -5.29 1.15 -14.21
C PRO A 404 -4.75 0.03 -15.07
N ARG A 405 -5.51 -0.24 -16.13
CA ARG A 405 -5.07 -1.08 -17.24
C ARG A 405 -4.48 -0.18 -18.31
N VAL A 406 -3.15 -0.11 -18.34
CA VAL A 406 -2.42 0.73 -19.30
C VAL A 406 -2.61 0.18 -20.71
N LEU A 407 -3.12 1.01 -21.62
CA LEU A 407 -3.45 0.57 -22.99
C LEU A 407 -2.20 0.34 -23.84
N ARG A 408 -1.17 1.19 -23.64
CA ARG A 408 0.08 1.17 -24.40
C ARG A 408 1.29 1.19 -23.46
N PRO A 409 1.66 0.04 -22.86
CA PRO A 409 2.74 -0.03 -21.88
C PRO A 409 4.08 0.49 -22.42
N PHE A 410 4.77 1.31 -21.64
CA PHE A 410 6.08 1.88 -21.96
C PHE A 410 7.15 0.79 -22.13
N THR A 411 7.10 -0.26 -21.29
CA THR A 411 7.99 -1.43 -21.39
C THR A 411 7.80 -2.25 -22.67
N SER A 412 6.75 -1.97 -23.44
CA SER A 412 6.47 -2.58 -24.74
C SER A 412 6.62 -1.57 -25.90
N GLY A 413 7.31 -0.45 -25.67
CA GLY A 413 7.53 0.62 -26.66
C GLY A 413 6.38 1.64 -26.79
N GLY A 414 5.36 1.57 -25.92
CA GLY A 414 4.27 2.54 -25.87
C GLY A 414 4.61 3.80 -25.06
N SER A 415 3.62 4.68 -24.89
CA SER A 415 3.76 5.92 -24.11
C SER A 415 3.53 5.74 -22.60
N GLY A 416 3.00 4.60 -22.16
CA GLY A 416 2.33 4.48 -20.86
C GLY A 416 1.01 5.26 -20.83
N ALA A 417 0.41 5.35 -19.65
CA ALA A 417 -0.78 6.17 -19.38
C ALA A 417 -0.42 7.44 -18.61
N VAL A 418 -0.92 8.59 -19.04
CA VAL A 418 -0.72 9.88 -18.34
C VAL A 418 -2.06 10.40 -17.86
N GLU A 419 -2.14 10.71 -16.57
CA GLU A 419 -3.30 11.29 -15.92
C GLU A 419 -2.93 12.63 -15.28
N LEU A 420 -3.79 13.62 -15.48
CA LEU A 420 -3.80 14.86 -14.71
C LEU A 420 -4.91 14.78 -13.67
N ALA A 421 -4.65 15.24 -12.45
CA ALA A 421 -5.63 15.24 -11.38
C ALA A 421 -5.55 16.51 -10.53
N THR A 422 -6.67 16.89 -9.92
CA THR A 422 -6.74 17.98 -8.95
C THR A 422 -7.62 17.61 -7.77
N ARG A 423 -7.27 18.11 -6.58
CA ARG A 423 -8.05 17.92 -5.35
C ARG A 423 -8.02 19.18 -4.51
N TYR A 424 -9.18 19.59 -4.02
CA TYR A 424 -9.30 20.54 -2.93
C TYR A 424 -9.96 19.86 -1.74
N GLU A 425 -9.38 20.04 -0.55
CA GLU A 425 -9.82 19.37 0.67
C GLU A 425 -9.64 20.23 1.91
N GLU A 426 -10.51 20.02 2.90
CA GLU A 426 -10.50 20.68 4.20
C GLU A 426 -10.71 19.66 5.33
N LEU A 427 -10.00 19.87 6.42
CA LEU A 427 -10.15 19.14 7.67
C LEU A 427 -10.23 20.16 8.80
N ASP A 428 -11.25 20.03 9.64
CA ASP A 428 -11.52 20.92 10.76
C ASP A 428 -11.74 20.13 12.04
N TYR A 429 -10.84 20.32 13.01
CA TYR A 429 -10.95 19.81 14.37
C TYR A 429 -11.18 20.92 15.41
N SER A 430 -11.41 22.16 14.98
CA SER A 430 -11.36 23.37 15.82
C SER A 430 -12.47 23.49 16.87
N ASP A 431 -13.48 22.62 16.85
CA ASP A 431 -14.41 22.47 17.98
C ASP A 431 -13.68 22.04 19.26
N ASN A 432 -12.50 21.40 19.14
CA ASN A 432 -11.52 21.29 20.22
C ASN A 432 -10.59 22.51 20.19
N PRO A 433 -10.56 23.36 21.24
CA PRO A 433 -9.71 24.57 21.29
C PRO A 433 -8.20 24.30 21.20
N THR A 434 -7.78 23.06 21.42
CA THR A 434 -6.38 22.63 21.35
C THR A 434 -6.03 21.94 20.03
N ALA A 435 -6.99 21.76 19.13
CA ALA A 435 -6.81 21.17 17.81
C ALA A 435 -6.79 22.23 16.70
N GLY A 436 -6.38 21.83 15.51
CA GLY A 436 -6.23 22.71 14.35
C GLY A 436 -7.22 22.44 13.22
N ARG A 437 -7.11 23.25 12.18
CA ARG A 437 -7.76 23.04 10.89
C ARG A 437 -6.77 23.26 9.75
N GLY A 438 -7.07 22.74 8.57
CA GLY A 438 -6.26 23.01 7.39
C GLY A 438 -6.93 22.66 6.09
N THR A 439 -6.39 23.24 5.01
CA THR A 439 -6.85 23.09 3.64
C THR A 439 -5.67 22.74 2.73
N ALA A 440 -5.94 22.02 1.65
CA ALA A 440 -4.95 21.75 0.61
C ALA A 440 -5.57 21.79 -0.78
N LEU A 441 -4.91 22.49 -1.71
CA LEU A 441 -5.12 22.38 -3.15
C LEU A 441 -3.95 21.58 -3.75
N THR A 442 -4.25 20.42 -4.31
CA THR A 442 -3.26 19.55 -4.95
C THR A 442 -3.46 19.51 -6.45
N LEU A 443 -2.38 19.73 -7.20
CA LEU A 443 -2.26 19.45 -8.62
C LEU A 443 -1.36 18.23 -8.81
N GLY A 444 -1.86 17.20 -9.49
CA GLY A 444 -1.21 15.91 -9.64
C GLY A 444 -0.99 15.53 -11.09
N VAL A 445 0.18 14.94 -11.37
CA VAL A 445 0.48 14.22 -12.61
C VAL A 445 0.87 12.79 -12.26
N ASN A 446 0.22 11.83 -12.91
CA ASN A 446 0.53 10.41 -12.77
C ASN A 446 0.94 9.84 -14.13
N TRP A 447 2.10 9.20 -14.18
CA TRP A 447 2.57 8.46 -15.35
C TRP A 447 2.68 6.98 -15.02
N TYR A 448 1.76 6.19 -15.55
CA TYR A 448 1.74 4.74 -15.41
C TYR A 448 2.53 4.15 -16.57
N LEU A 449 3.76 3.70 -16.31
CA LEU A 449 4.60 3.08 -17.32
C LEU A 449 4.00 1.75 -17.79
N ASN A 450 3.41 1.00 -16.87
CA ASN A 450 2.64 -0.21 -17.11
C ASN A 450 1.69 -0.46 -15.93
N ASN A 451 1.09 -1.64 -15.83
CA ASN A 451 0.12 -1.96 -14.77
C ASN A 451 0.73 -2.05 -13.34
N PHE A 452 2.06 -2.05 -13.23
CA PHE A 452 2.79 -2.28 -11.97
C PHE A 452 3.65 -1.08 -11.55
N VAL A 453 4.11 -0.27 -12.51
CA VAL A 453 5.03 0.85 -12.28
C VAL A 453 4.34 2.18 -12.55
N ARG A 454 4.35 3.06 -11.54
CA ARG A 454 3.76 4.40 -11.59
C ARG A 454 4.75 5.43 -11.07
N LEU A 455 4.88 6.54 -11.78
CA LEU A 455 5.58 7.74 -11.33
C LEU A 455 4.52 8.81 -11.03
N GLN A 456 4.67 9.50 -9.90
CA GLN A 456 3.71 10.53 -9.48
C GLN A 456 4.45 11.81 -9.13
N LEU A 457 3.83 12.95 -9.43
CA LEU A 457 4.24 14.27 -8.98
C LEU A 457 3.01 15.01 -8.46
N ASN A 458 3.05 15.52 -7.24
CA ASN A 458 1.98 16.32 -6.63
C ASN A 458 2.56 17.67 -6.17
N ALA A 459 1.99 18.76 -6.65
CA ALA A 459 2.24 20.11 -6.14
C ALA A 459 1.06 20.51 -5.26
N ILE A 460 1.34 20.87 -4.00
CA ILE A 460 0.33 21.11 -2.97
C ILE A 460 0.52 22.53 -2.45
N ASP A 461 -0.51 23.35 -2.58
CA ASP A 461 -0.64 24.62 -1.87
C ASP A 461 -1.49 24.37 -0.62
N TRP A 462 -0.97 24.70 0.55
CA TRP A 462 -1.60 24.36 1.82
C TRP A 462 -1.72 25.54 2.76
N SER A 463 -2.75 25.49 3.61
CA SER A 463 -2.89 26.35 4.78
C SER A 463 -3.23 25.52 6.01
N VAL A 464 -2.60 25.83 7.15
CA VAL A 464 -2.90 25.22 8.44
C VAL A 464 -3.06 26.30 9.50
N ALA A 465 -4.04 26.14 10.38
CA ALA A 465 -4.21 26.96 11.56
C ALA A 465 -4.20 26.05 12.78
N ASN A 466 -3.03 25.91 13.40
CA ASN A 466 -2.86 25.15 14.64
C ASN A 466 -2.82 26.11 15.84
N PRO A 467 -3.32 25.70 17.02
CA PRO A 467 -3.33 26.56 18.18
C PRO A 467 -1.94 26.67 18.81
N VAL A 468 -1.54 27.90 19.13
CA VAL A 468 -0.37 28.24 19.95
C VAL A 468 -0.87 29.06 21.12
N ALA A 469 -0.61 28.60 22.36
CA ALA A 469 -1.16 29.20 23.58
C ALA A 469 -2.69 29.43 23.51
N GLY A 470 -3.42 28.49 22.91
CA GLY A 470 -4.88 28.52 22.79
C GLY A 470 -5.44 29.43 21.69
N ARG A 471 -4.58 30.04 20.84
CA ARG A 471 -5.01 30.86 19.70
C ARG A 471 -4.63 30.21 18.37
N PRO A 472 -5.54 30.10 17.39
CA PRO A 472 -5.18 29.62 16.06
C PRO A 472 -4.12 30.53 15.43
N VAL A 473 -2.98 29.94 15.04
CA VAL A 473 -1.92 30.64 14.30
C VAL A 473 -1.91 30.10 12.88
N PRO A 474 -2.34 30.91 11.89
CA PRO A 474 -2.32 30.50 10.49
C PRO A 474 -0.88 30.43 9.98
N ASP A 475 -0.64 29.45 9.12
CA ASP A 475 0.57 29.31 8.32
C ASP A 475 0.16 28.79 6.94
N HIS A 476 0.98 29.07 5.94
CA HIS A 476 0.75 28.64 4.57
C HIS A 476 2.07 28.31 3.90
N GLY A 477 2.00 27.53 2.83
CA GLY A 477 3.19 27.18 2.07
C GLY A 477 2.87 26.21 0.96
N GLN A 478 3.94 25.73 0.35
CA GLN A 478 3.88 24.88 -0.82
C GLN A 478 4.71 23.63 -0.58
N THR A 479 4.24 22.51 -1.09
CA THR A 479 4.98 21.26 -1.06
C THR A 479 4.97 20.61 -2.42
N LEU A 480 6.14 20.21 -2.91
CA LEU A 480 6.30 19.36 -4.08
C LEU A 480 6.66 17.95 -3.63
N LEU A 481 5.91 16.94 -4.08
CA LEU A 481 6.16 15.53 -3.80
C LEU A 481 6.29 14.74 -5.08
N GLY A 482 7.33 13.91 -5.18
CA GLY A 482 7.50 12.92 -6.22
C GLY A 482 7.51 11.51 -5.63
N ARG A 483 6.95 10.54 -6.35
CA ARG A 483 6.96 9.12 -5.96
C ARG A 483 7.28 8.22 -7.13
N ALA A 484 8.19 7.27 -6.89
CA ALA A 484 8.35 6.08 -7.71
C ALA A 484 7.68 4.90 -7.01
N GLN A 485 6.72 4.28 -7.69
CA GLN A 485 5.94 3.16 -7.18
C GLN A 485 6.13 1.94 -8.07
N ILE A 486 6.41 0.80 -7.45
CA ILE A 486 6.33 -0.54 -8.04
C ILE A 486 5.44 -1.38 -7.14
N ALA A 487 4.40 -2.02 -7.68
CA ALA A 487 3.50 -2.86 -6.89
C ALA A 487 2.96 -4.04 -7.70
N PHE A 488 3.04 -5.24 -7.13
CA PHE A 488 2.58 -6.51 -7.71
C PHE A 488 1.70 -7.30 -6.72
#